data_AF-A0A1T5IQC2-F1
#
_entry.id   AF-A0A1T5IQC2-F1
#
_cell.length_a   1.000
_cell.length_b   1.000
_cell.length_c   1.000
_cell.angle_alpha   90.00
_cell.angle_beta   90.00
_cell.angle_gamma   90.00
#
_symmetry.space_group_name_H-M   'P 1'
#
loop_
_entity.id
_entity.type
_entity.pdbx_description
1 polymer ?
#
loop_
_entity_poly.entity_id
_entity_poly.type
_entity_poly.pdbx_seq_one_letter_code
_entity_poly.pdbx_strand_id
1 'polypeptide(L)' 'MKINDKKDINSQIDQLRLKLNRAYEAQGHTEKVVKLSQELDKYILSEQQKSLKRKNK' A
#
# COMPACT_ATOMS: atom_id res chain seq x y z
N MET A 1 -1.81 -0.06 -25.64
CA MET A 1 -2.59 -0.50 -24.47
C MET A 1 -2.38 0.52 -23.36
N LYS A 2 -3.35 1.41 -23.09
CA LYS A 2 -3.20 2.58 -22.20
C LYS A 2 -4.37 2.70 -21.23
N ILE A 3 -4.59 1.70 -20.37
CA ILE A 3 -5.51 1.81 -19.24
C ILE A 3 -5.02 0.81 -18.18
N ASN A 4 -4.44 1.26 -17.06
CA ASN A 4 -4.71 0.72 -15.71
C ASN A 4 -3.74 1.08 -14.56
N ASP A 5 -2.75 1.96 -14.69
CA ASP A 5 -1.77 2.23 -13.61
C ASP A 5 -2.40 2.54 -12.23
N LYS A 6 -3.57 3.19 -12.20
CA LYS A 6 -4.30 3.49 -10.95
C LYS A 6 -5.05 2.30 -10.35
N LYS A 7 -5.62 1.43 -11.19
CA LYS A 7 -6.30 0.21 -10.72
C LYS A 7 -5.29 -0.77 -10.13
N ASP A 8 -4.09 -0.78 -10.69
CA ASP A 8 -3.03 -1.69 -10.28
C ASP A 8 -2.47 -1.36 -8.90
N ILE A 9 -2.20 -0.07 -8.63
CA ILE A 9 -1.62 0.34 -7.33
C ILE A 9 -2.62 0.18 -6.18
N ASN A 10 -3.89 0.54 -6.37
CA ASN A 10 -4.91 0.30 -5.34
C ASN A 10 -5.06 -1.20 -5.04
N SER A 11 -5.00 -2.05 -6.07
CA SER A 11 -5.03 -3.50 -5.89
C SER A 11 -3.81 -4.01 -5.10
N GLN A 12 -2.62 -3.46 -5.36
CA GLN A 12 -1.41 -3.78 -4.60
C GLN A 12 -1.50 -3.33 -3.13
N ILE A 13 -2.04 -2.14 -2.86
CA ILE A 13 -2.29 -1.65 -1.50
C ILE A 13 -3.25 -2.59 -0.75
N ASP A 14 -4.34 -3.02 -1.40
CA ASP A 14 -5.31 -3.92 -0.77
C ASP A 14 -4.74 -5.32 -0.53
N GLN A 15 -3.91 -5.84 -1.44
CA GLN A 15 -3.19 -7.10 -1.21
C GLN A 15 -2.19 -6.99 -0.06
N LEU A 16 -1.46 -5.88 0.04
CA LEU A 16 -0.53 -5.64 1.13
C LEU A 16 -1.26 -5.51 2.47
N ARG A 17 -2.41 -4.84 2.52
CA ARG A 17 -3.28 -4.79 3.71
C ARG A 17 -3.73 -6.17 4.16
N LEU A 18 -4.19 -7.00 3.23
CA LEU A 18 -4.62 -8.37 3.53
C LEU A 18 -3.46 -9.21 4.08
N LYS A 19 -2.27 -9.11 3.47
CA LYS A 19 -1.06 -9.81 3.95
C LYS A 19 -0.63 -9.33 5.33
N LEU A 20 -0.67 -8.01 5.57
CA LEU A 20 -0.33 -7.42 6.85
C LEU A 20 -1.25 -7.93 7.96
N ASN A 21 -2.57 -7.88 7.73
CA ASN A 21 -3.57 -8.34 8.70
C ASN A 21 -3.38 -9.82 9.03
N ARG A 22 -3.20 -10.68 8.02
CA ARG A 22 -2.93 -12.10 8.24
C ARG A 22 -1.63 -12.35 9.01
N ALA A 23 -0.58 -11.61 8.69
CA ALA A 23 0.69 -11.73 9.38
C ALA A 23 0.59 -11.24 10.84
N TYR A 24 -0.16 -10.17 11.08
CA TYR A 24 -0.42 -9.65 12.42
C TYR A 24 -1.26 -10.63 13.25
N GLU A 25 -2.32 -11.21 12.68
CA GLU A 25 -3.14 -12.23 13.36
C GLU A 25 -2.34 -13.49 13.69
N ALA A 26 -1.50 -13.96 12.77
CA ALA A 26 -0.75 -15.20 12.95
C ALA A 26 0.48 -15.06 13.84
N GLN A 27 1.16 -13.90 13.82
CA GLN A 27 2.49 -13.73 14.41
C GLN A 27 2.55 -12.61 15.45
N GLY A 28 1.52 -11.77 15.55
CA GLY A 28 1.53 -10.56 16.37
C GLY A 28 2.54 -9.53 15.86
N HIS A 29 3.05 -8.72 16.78
CA HIS A 29 3.97 -7.63 16.46
C HIS A 29 5.41 -8.15 16.27
N THR A 30 5.71 -8.68 15.08
CA THR A 30 7.07 -9.12 14.71
C THR A 30 7.75 -8.14 13.76
N GLU A 31 9.08 -8.22 13.67
CA GLU A 31 9.87 -7.40 12.74
C GLU A 31 9.40 -7.57 11.28
N LYS A 32 8.93 -8.76 10.90
CA LYS A 32 8.36 -9.04 9.58
C LYS A 32 7.09 -8.24 9.33
N VAL A 33 6.21 -8.18 10.33
CA VAL A 33 4.95 -7.40 10.28
C VAL A 33 5.26 -5.91 10.23
N VAL A 34 6.25 -5.44 10.99
CA VAL A 34 6.71 -4.03 10.93
C VAL A 34 7.23 -3.68 9.54
N LYS A 35 8.06 -4.52 8.93
CA LYS A 35 8.58 -4.31 7.55
C LYS A 35 7.45 -4.25 6.52
N LEU A 36 6.47 -5.15 6.62
CA LEU A 36 5.28 -5.13 5.76
C LEU A 36 4.46 -3.85 5.95
N SER A 37 4.34 -3.34 7.18
CA SER A 37 3.63 -2.09 7.47
C SER A 37 4.33 -0.89 6.83
N GLN A 38 5.66 -0.81 6.99
CA GLN A 38 6.46 0.26 6.41
C GLN A 38 6.44 0.24 4.88
N GLU A 39 6.39 -0.94 4.27
CA GLU A 39 6.24 -1.07 2.82
C GLU A 39 4.87 -0.56 2.37
N LEU A 40 3.79 -0.95 3.05
CA LEU A 40 2.44 -0.44 2.78
C LEU A 40 2.36 1.09 2.89
N ASP A 41 2.97 1.68 3.92
CA ASP A 41 2.98 3.13 4.11
C ASP A 41 3.66 3.86 2.94
N LYS A 42 4.75 3.32 2.39
CA LYS A 42 5.42 3.90 1.22
C LYS A 42 4.51 3.97 0.00
N TYR A 43 3.75 2.89 -0.27
CA TYR A 43 2.80 2.86 -1.39
C TYR A 43 1.67 3.86 -1.19
N ILE A 44 1.11 3.95 0.03
CA ILE A 44 0.04 4.90 0.37
C ILE A 44 0.54 6.34 0.19
N LEU A 45 1.71 6.68 0.72
CA LEU A 45 2.30 8.02 0.61
C LEU A 45 2.57 8.39 -0.85
N SER A 46 3.07 7.45 -1.67
CA SER A 46 3.29 7.69 -3.10
C SER A 46 1.99 8.07 -3.83
N GLU A 47 0.89 7.35 -3.57
CA GLU A 47 -0.40 7.65 -4.19
C GLU A 47 -1.02 8.96 -3.68
N GLN A 48 -0.90 9.25 -2.38
CA GLN A 48 -1.36 10.52 -1.81
C GLN A 48 -0.63 11.72 -2.45
N GLN A 49 0.69 11.63 -2.60
CA GLN A 49 1.48 12.68 -3.26
C GLN A 49 1.09 12.85 -4.74
N LYS A 50 0.87 11.75 -5.48
CA LYS A 50 0.38 11.82 -6.86
C LYS A 50 -1.00 12.46 -6.94
N SER A 51 -1.89 12.18 -5.98
CA SER A 51 -3.22 12.78 -5.90
C SER A 51 -3.17 14.29 -5.63
N LEU A 52 -2.32 14.72 -4.69
CA LEU A 52 -2.09 16.13 -4.37
C LEU A 52 -1.53 16.90 -5.58
N LYS A 53 -0.55 16.35 -6.30
CA LYS A 53 0.02 16.96 -7.52
C LYS A 53 -1.01 17.11 -8.65
N ARG A 54 -2.03 16.26 -8.71
CA ARG A 54 -3.13 16.35 -9.70
C ARG A 54 -4.20 17.37 -9.32
N LYS A 55 -4.37 17.70 -8.03
CA LYS A 55 -5.34 18.70 -7.54
C LYS A 55 -4.83 20.13 -7.66
N ASN A 56 -3.51 20.34 -7.65
CA ASN A 56 -2.87 21.65 -7.72
C ASN A 56 -2.48 22.07 -9.16
N LYS A 57 -3.04 21.43 -10.18
CA LYS A 57 -2.77 21.70 -11.60
C LYS A 57 -4.09 21.94 -12.31
#